data_AF-A0A4Y8AT93-F1
#
_entry.id   AF-A0A4Y8AT93-F1
#
_cell.length_a   1.000
_cell.length_b   1.000
_cell.length_c   1.000
_cell.angle_alpha   90.00
_cell.angle_beta   90.00
_cell.angle_gamma   90.00
#
_symmetry.space_group_name_H-M   'P 1'
#
loop_
_entity.id
_entity.type
_entity.pdbx_description
1 polymer ?
#
loop_
_entity_poly.entity_id
_entity_poly.type
_entity_poly.pdbx_seq_one_letter_code
_entity_poly.pdbx_strand_id
1 'polypeptide(L)'
;MVIAIGNDHAGTAYKFEIIKFLESKGIKVLNFGTDSENSMDYPDAIHPVANAVESGEATFGIILCGSGNGAQMTANKHQGIRAALCWNNELVELTRLHNNSNILSIPARFVSLQQALSFVEIFLNTPFEGGRHQNRVAKIPTKNC
;
A
#
# COMPACT_ATOMS: atom_id res chain seq x y z
N MET A 1 -14.25 0.52 6.96
CA MET A 1 -13.02 0.65 6.16
C MET A 1 -12.76 -0.69 5.50
N VAL A 2 -12.35 -0.69 4.22
CA VAL A 2 -11.96 -1.90 3.49
C VAL A 2 -10.52 -1.71 3.01
N ILE A 3 -9.66 -2.71 3.18
CA ILE A 3 -8.26 -2.65 2.77
C ILE A 3 -8.01 -3.69 1.68
N ALA A 4 -7.45 -3.27 0.56
CA ALA A 4 -6.93 -4.17 -0.45
C ALA A 4 -5.47 -4.52 -0.13
N ILE A 5 -5.10 -5.79 -0.22
CA ILE A 5 -3.73 -6.24 0.01
C ILE A 5 -3.24 -7.11 -1.15
N GLY A 6 -1.98 -6.93 -1.55
CA GLY A 6 -1.36 -7.74 -2.60
C GLY A 6 0.16 -7.81 -2.45
N ASN A 7 0.75 -8.93 -2.87
CA ASN A 7 2.18 -9.19 -2.75
C ASN A 7 2.68 -10.17 -3.81
N ASP A 8 3.98 -10.11 -4.09
CA ASP A 8 4.70 -11.27 -4.64
C ASP A 8 5.07 -12.27 -3.54
N HIS A 9 5.68 -13.38 -3.94
CA HIS A 9 6.15 -14.44 -3.05
C HIS A 9 7.04 -13.96 -1.88
N ALA A 10 7.78 -12.86 -2.02
CA ALA A 10 8.63 -12.35 -0.95
C ALA A 10 7.84 -11.69 0.19
N GLY A 11 6.57 -11.33 -0.05
CA GLY A 11 5.69 -10.69 0.93
C GLY A 11 4.70 -11.63 1.63
N THR A 12 4.62 -12.91 1.25
CA THR A 12 3.52 -13.82 1.66
C THR A 12 3.36 -13.93 3.17
N ALA A 13 4.46 -14.17 3.90
CA ALA A 13 4.43 -14.28 5.36
C ALA A 13 3.97 -12.97 6.04
N TYR A 14 4.48 -11.83 5.57
CA TYR A 14 4.10 -10.52 6.09
C TYR A 14 2.63 -10.20 5.83
N LYS A 15 2.14 -10.52 4.62
CA LYS A 15 0.75 -10.31 4.24
C LYS A 15 -0.21 -11.04 5.19
N PHE A 16 0.06 -12.29 5.57
CA PHE A 16 -0.81 -13.03 6.49
C PHE A 16 -0.87 -12.39 7.89
N GLU A 17 0.27 -11.95 8.42
CA GLU A 17 0.30 -11.27 9.73
C GLU A 17 -0.38 -9.89 9.68
N ILE A 18 -0.26 -9.17 8.57
CA ILE A 18 -0.99 -7.92 8.34
C ILE A 18 -2.50 -8.17 8.25
N ILE A 19 -2.94 -9.20 7.52
CA ILE A 19 -4.36 -9.59 7.44
C ILE A 19 -4.90 -9.86 8.84
N LYS A 20 -4.21 -10.70 9.63
CA LYS A 20 -4.60 -11.01 11.01
C LYS A 20 -4.69 -9.76 11.88
N PHE A 21 -3.72 -8.84 11.75
CA PHE A 21 -3.74 -7.57 12.47
C PHE A 21 -4.96 -6.71 12.09
N LEU A 22 -5.26 -6.56 10.80
CA LEU A 22 -6.41 -5.81 10.31
C LEU A 22 -7.74 -6.43 10.77
N GLU A 23 -7.87 -7.76 10.67
CA GLU A 23 -9.06 -8.50 11.10
C GLU A 23 -9.27 -8.39 12.60
N SER A 24 -8.20 -8.38 13.41
CA SER A 24 -8.31 -8.16 14.86
C SER A 24 -8.87 -6.77 15.23
N LYS A 25 -8.79 -5.79 14.32
CA LYS A 25 -9.41 -4.46 14.43
C LYS A 25 -10.79 -4.38 13.76
N GLY A 26 -11.34 -5.49 13.28
CA GLY A 26 -12.63 -5.54 12.58
C GLY A 26 -12.60 -4.94 11.16
N ILE A 27 -11.42 -4.81 10.56
CA ILE A 27 -11.24 -4.26 9.22
C ILE A 27 -11.38 -5.39 8.18
N LYS A 28 -12.27 -5.21 7.20
CA LYS A 28 -12.42 -6.15 6.08
C LYS A 28 -11.23 -6.04 5.14
N VAL A 29 -10.68 -7.19 4.72
CA VAL A 29 -9.56 -7.26 3.78
C VAL A 29 -9.99 -7.90 2.45
N LEU A 30 -9.57 -7.31 1.34
CA LEU A 30 -9.61 -7.89 0.00
C LEU A 30 -8.20 -8.39 -0.33
N ASN A 31 -7.99 -9.70 -0.33
CA ASN A 31 -6.69 -10.31 -0.61
C ASN A 31 -6.58 -10.65 -2.10
N PHE A 32 -5.68 -9.96 -2.80
CA PHE A 32 -5.37 -10.20 -4.22
C PHE A 32 -4.11 -11.06 -4.41
N GLY A 33 -3.65 -11.70 -3.33
CA GLY A 33 -2.62 -12.72 -3.35
C GLY A 33 -1.20 -12.16 -3.22
N THR A 34 -0.17 -12.99 -3.37
CA THR A 34 -0.28 -14.46 -3.38
C THR A 34 -0.38 -15.05 -1.98
N ASP A 35 -0.99 -16.23 -1.92
CA ASP A 35 -1.07 -17.07 -0.73
C ASP A 35 -0.02 -18.20 -0.74
N SER A 36 0.83 -18.24 -1.78
CA SER A 36 1.91 -19.22 -1.91
C SER A 36 3.29 -18.54 -1.88
N GLU A 37 4.34 -19.35 -1.68
CA GLU A 37 5.74 -18.87 -1.78
C GLU A 37 6.34 -19.13 -3.17
N ASN A 38 5.54 -19.62 -4.12
CA ASN A 38 5.99 -19.86 -5.48
C ASN A 38 6.27 -18.55 -6.20
N SER A 39 7.33 -18.54 -7.01
CA SER A 39 7.68 -17.38 -7.83
C SER A 39 6.46 -16.87 -8.62
N MET A 40 6.30 -15.55 -8.63
CA MET A 40 5.24 -14.86 -9.35
C MET A 40 5.67 -13.45 -9.68
N ASP A 41 4.97 -12.84 -10.62
CA ASP A 41 5.18 -11.47 -11.02
C ASP A 41 4.29 -10.55 -10.16
N TYR A 42 4.91 -9.62 -9.42
CA TYR A 42 4.18 -8.67 -8.58
C TYR A 42 3.06 -7.91 -9.32
N PRO A 43 3.14 -7.55 -10.62
CA PRO A 43 2.08 -6.77 -11.25
C PRO A 43 0.70 -7.44 -11.22
N ASP A 44 0.67 -8.77 -11.27
CA ASP A 44 -0.57 -9.54 -11.31
C ASP A 44 -1.39 -9.41 -10.02
N ALA A 45 -0.72 -9.22 -8.87
CA ALA A 45 -1.38 -8.93 -7.60
C ALA A 45 -1.54 -7.42 -7.34
N ILE A 46 -0.64 -6.57 -7.86
CA ILE A 46 -0.65 -5.14 -7.56
C ILE A 46 -1.67 -4.37 -8.41
N HIS A 47 -1.87 -4.70 -9.68
CA HIS A 47 -2.90 -4.03 -10.50
C HIS A 47 -4.31 -4.17 -9.91
N PRO A 48 -4.75 -5.36 -9.43
CA PRO A 48 -6.03 -5.51 -8.73
C PRO A 48 -6.14 -4.64 -7.46
N VAL A 49 -5.10 -4.56 -6.62
CA VAL A 49 -5.09 -3.68 -5.44
C VAL A 49 -5.30 -2.23 -5.84
N ALA A 50 -4.55 -1.77 -6.84
CA ALA A 50 -4.66 -0.42 -7.36
C ALA A 50 -6.05 -0.12 -7.93
N ASN A 51 -6.62 -1.02 -8.73
CA ASN A 51 -7.97 -0.89 -9.26
C ASN A 51 -9.04 -0.82 -8.15
N ALA A 52 -8.94 -1.66 -7.12
CA ALA A 52 -9.86 -1.66 -6.00
C ALA A 52 -9.83 -0.32 -5.23
N VAL A 53 -8.63 0.25 -5.03
CA VAL A 53 -8.48 1.55 -4.37
C VAL A 53 -8.96 2.70 -5.27
N GLU A 54 -8.63 2.68 -6.55
CA GLU A 54 -9.00 3.74 -7.50
C GLU A 54 -10.51 3.79 -7.76
N SER A 55 -11.16 2.63 -7.84
CA SER A 55 -12.62 2.51 -8.00
C SER A 55 -13.43 2.77 -6.73
N GLY A 56 -12.76 2.83 -5.56
CA GLY A 56 -13.40 3.01 -4.26
C GLY A 56 -13.95 1.73 -3.63
N GLU A 57 -13.71 0.56 -4.23
CA GLU A 57 -14.01 -0.75 -3.61
C GLU A 57 -13.21 -0.95 -2.29
N ALA A 58 -11.98 -0.46 -2.27
CA ALA A 58 -11.13 -0.39 -1.09
C ALA A 58 -10.82 1.05 -0.69
N THR A 59 -10.76 1.32 0.61
CA THR A 59 -10.39 2.63 1.16
C THR A 59 -8.90 2.91 0.97
N PHE A 60 -8.06 1.90 1.22
CA PHE A 60 -6.61 1.96 1.05
C PHE A 60 -6.05 0.63 0.56
N GLY A 61 -4.85 0.66 0.01
CA GLY A 61 -4.09 -0.52 -0.37
C GLY A 61 -2.84 -0.72 0.50
N ILE A 62 -2.45 -1.98 0.68
CA ILE A 62 -1.15 -2.37 1.24
C ILE A 62 -0.51 -3.31 0.22
N ILE A 63 0.71 -3.02 -0.21
CA ILE A 63 1.43 -3.85 -1.19
C ILE A 63 2.79 -4.27 -0.66
N LEU A 64 3.19 -5.50 -0.94
CA LEU A 64 4.47 -6.05 -0.49
C LEU A 64 5.25 -6.68 -1.64
N CYS A 65 6.55 -6.45 -1.64
CA CYS A 65 7.52 -7.10 -2.53
C CYS A 65 8.86 -7.09 -1.82
N GLY A 66 9.83 -7.88 -2.29
CA GLY A 66 11.16 -7.97 -1.67
C GLY A 66 11.79 -6.61 -1.34
N SER A 67 11.87 -5.70 -2.33
CA SER A 67 12.32 -4.31 -2.11
C SER A 67 11.18 -3.28 -2.15
N GLY A 68 9.95 -3.70 -2.42
CA GLY A 68 8.79 -2.82 -2.61
C GLY A 68 8.81 -1.92 -3.86
N ASN A 69 9.96 -1.76 -4.54
CA ASN A 69 10.08 -0.84 -5.68
C ASN A 69 9.20 -1.23 -6.86
N GLY A 70 9.27 -2.49 -7.32
CA GLY A 70 8.46 -2.96 -8.46
C GLY A 70 6.96 -2.87 -8.20
N ALA A 71 6.54 -3.26 -6.99
CA ALA A 71 5.16 -3.12 -6.55
C ALA A 71 4.70 -1.65 -6.57
N GLN A 72 5.45 -0.73 -5.96
CA GLN A 72 5.11 0.69 -5.97
C GLN A 72 5.06 1.28 -7.38
N MET A 73 6.05 0.96 -8.24
CA MET A 73 6.10 1.44 -9.62
C MET A 73 4.89 0.96 -10.43
N THR A 74 4.46 -0.28 -10.21
CA THR A 74 3.26 -0.84 -10.85
C THR A 74 2.00 -0.12 -10.39
N ALA A 75 1.81 0.02 -9.09
CA ALA A 75 0.64 0.69 -8.52
C ALA A 75 0.52 2.14 -9.04
N ASN A 76 1.63 2.87 -9.12
CA ASN A 76 1.66 4.25 -9.60
C ASN A 76 1.49 4.41 -11.12
N LYS A 77 1.25 3.33 -11.88
CA LYS A 77 0.76 3.45 -13.27
C LYS A 77 -0.71 3.82 -13.36
N HIS A 78 -1.47 3.65 -12.28
CA HIS A 78 -2.85 4.06 -12.15
C HIS A 78 -2.93 5.52 -11.70
N GLN A 79 -3.67 6.36 -12.43
CA GLN A 79 -3.59 7.81 -12.29
C GLN A 79 -4.14 8.34 -10.95
N GLY A 80 -5.10 7.63 -10.36
CA GLY A 80 -5.67 7.92 -9.05
C GLY A 80 -4.83 7.39 -7.89
N ILE A 81 -3.77 6.63 -8.17
CA ILE A 81 -2.95 5.97 -7.16
C ILE A 81 -1.71 6.78 -6.81
N ARG A 82 -1.43 6.80 -5.50
CA ARG A 82 -0.25 7.39 -4.87
C ARG A 82 0.28 6.36 -3.89
N ALA A 83 0.96 5.36 -4.42
CA ALA A 83 1.66 4.34 -3.66
C ALA A 83 3.01 4.89 -3.16
N ALA A 84 3.30 4.67 -1.89
CA ALA A 84 4.52 5.14 -1.24
C ALA A 84 5.30 3.99 -0.61
N LEU A 85 6.56 3.83 -1.01
CA LEU A 85 7.52 2.93 -0.39
C LEU A 85 8.05 3.52 0.91
N CYS A 86 7.82 2.83 2.02
CA CYS A 86 8.24 3.30 3.34
C CYS A 86 9.03 2.21 4.07
N TRP A 87 10.11 2.62 4.76
CA TRP A 87 10.97 1.73 5.54
C TRP A 87 11.25 2.25 6.96
N ASN A 88 10.55 3.30 7.39
CA ASN A 88 10.53 3.80 8.76
C ASN A 88 9.20 4.51 9.05
N ASN A 89 8.88 4.71 10.33
CA ASN A 89 7.62 5.30 10.79
C ASN A 89 7.40 6.74 10.28
N GLU A 90 8.46 7.54 10.25
CA GLU A 90 8.40 8.94 9.81
C GLU A 90 7.95 9.04 8.34
N LEU A 91 8.50 8.22 7.45
CA LEU A 91 8.11 8.20 6.04
C LEU A 91 6.65 7.77 5.85
N VAL A 92 6.16 6.83 6.66
CA VAL A 92 4.76 6.39 6.64
C VAL A 92 3.81 7.53 7.03
N GLU A 93 4.14 8.24 8.10
CA GLU A 93 3.36 9.38 8.57
C GLU A 93 3.38 10.51 7.53
N LEU A 94 4.58 10.91 7.07
CA LEU A 94 4.75 12.00 6.12
C LEU A 94 4.06 11.71 4.79
N THR A 95 4.05 10.46 4.30
CA THR A 95 3.36 10.15 3.05
C THR A 95 1.85 10.36 3.16
N ARG A 96 1.25 10.05 4.31
CA ARG A 96 -0.18 10.32 4.56
C ARG A 96 -0.44 11.81 4.72
N LEU A 97 0.34 12.51 5.55
CA LEU A 97 0.20 13.95 5.81
C LEU A 97 0.38 14.80 4.55
N HIS A 98 1.42 14.52 3.75
CA HIS A 98 1.85 15.41 2.68
C HIS A 98 1.46 14.95 1.27
N ASN A 99 1.31 13.65 1.04
CA ASN A 99 1.06 13.10 -0.30
C ASN A 99 -0.34 12.51 -0.43
N ASN A 100 -1.10 12.44 0.67
CA ASN A 100 -2.37 11.73 0.73
C ASN A 100 -2.25 10.35 0.06
N SER A 101 -1.17 9.62 0.35
CA SER A 101 -0.94 8.31 -0.25
C SER A 101 -2.10 7.39 0.09
N ASN A 102 -2.59 6.65 -0.91
CA ASN A 102 -3.70 5.72 -0.76
C ASN A 102 -3.26 4.26 -0.85
N ILE A 103 -1.98 4.01 -1.12
CA ILE A 103 -1.37 2.69 -1.03
C ILE A 103 -0.04 2.78 -0.26
N LEU A 104 0.15 1.90 0.73
CA LEU A 104 1.42 1.71 1.42
C LEU A 104 2.19 0.56 0.77
N SER A 105 3.44 0.80 0.36
CA SER A 105 4.34 -0.23 -0.14
C SER A 105 5.40 -0.58 0.89
N ILE A 106 5.47 -1.86 1.26
CA ILE A 106 6.37 -2.37 2.31
C ILE A 106 7.49 -3.23 1.67
N PRO A 107 8.77 -2.88 1.89
CA PRO A 107 9.91 -3.65 1.38
C PRO A 107 10.22 -4.84 2.31
N ALA A 108 9.60 -5.99 2.08
CA ALA A 108 9.60 -7.13 3.00
C ALA A 108 11.01 -7.65 3.39
N ARG A 109 12.04 -7.44 2.56
CA ARG A 109 13.43 -7.85 2.86
C ARG A 109 14.24 -6.82 3.66
N PHE A 110 13.69 -5.62 3.89
CA PHE A 110 14.44 -4.49 4.45
C PHE A 110 13.91 -4.01 5.81
N VAL A 111 12.78 -4.55 6.26
CA VAL A 111 12.13 -4.16 7.51
C VAL A 111 11.71 -5.40 8.26
N SER A 112 11.59 -5.31 9.59
CA SER A 112 11.07 -6.40 10.40
C SER A 112 9.54 -6.47 10.30
N LEU A 113 8.97 -7.63 10.65
CA LEU A 113 7.52 -7.81 10.73
C LEU A 113 6.88 -6.80 11.70
N GLN A 114 7.52 -6.55 12.85
CA GLN A 114 7.02 -5.58 13.83
C GLN A 114 6.98 -4.16 13.26
N GLN A 115 8.00 -3.77 12.49
CA GLN A 115 8.01 -2.49 11.77
C GLN A 115 6.89 -2.45 10.73
N ALA A 116 6.70 -3.50 9.93
CA ALA A 116 5.63 -3.56 8.94
C ALA A 116 4.24 -3.39 9.57
N LEU A 117 3.95 -4.05 10.70
CA LEU A 117 2.69 -3.87 11.44
C LEU A 117 2.54 -2.44 11.96
N SER A 118 3.61 -1.84 12.50
CA SER A 118 3.62 -0.43 12.93
C SER A 118 3.36 0.52 11.77
N PHE A 119 3.92 0.25 10.58
CA PHE A 119 3.67 1.06 9.38
C PHE A 119 2.20 1.01 8.97
N VAL A 120 1.60 -0.19 8.97
CA VAL A 120 0.17 -0.33 8.68
C VAL A 120 -0.67 0.47 9.66
N GLU A 121 -0.36 0.40 10.96
CA GLU A 121 -1.08 1.16 11.98
C GLU A 121 -0.98 2.68 11.78
N ILE A 122 0.24 3.21 11.57
CA ILE A 122 0.46 4.64 11.35
C ILE A 122 -0.27 5.08 10.08
N PHE A 123 -0.10 4.35 8.97
CA PHE A 123 -0.69 4.69 7.69
C PHE A 123 -2.21 4.85 7.75
N LEU A 124 -2.89 3.94 8.45
CA LEU A 124 -4.35 3.95 8.57
C LEU A 124 -4.89 5.03 9.51
N ASN A 125 -4.10 5.46 10.49
CA ASN A 125 -4.52 6.43 11.50
C ASN A 125 -4.07 7.86 11.20
N THR A 126 -3.09 8.07 10.32
CA THR A 126 -2.64 9.41 9.95
C THR A 126 -3.59 10.07 8.93
N PRO A 127 -4.24 11.21 9.29
CA PRO A 127 -5.07 11.96 8.37
C PRO A 127 -4.22 12.75 7.36
N PHE A 128 -4.83 13.17 6.25
CA PHE A 128 -4.16 14.07 5.31
C PHE A 128 -4.22 15.52 5.82
N GLU A 129 -3.10 16.27 5.73
CA GLU A 129 -3.00 17.64 6.25
C GLU A 129 -3.71 18.67 5.34
N GLY A 130 -3.85 18.40 4.05
CA GLY A 130 -4.46 19.34 3.12
C GLY A 130 -3.61 20.59 2.87
N GLY A 131 -4.25 21.76 2.77
CA GLY A 131 -3.58 23.04 2.53
C GLY A 131 -2.66 23.03 1.29
N ARG A 132 -1.40 23.43 1.47
CA ARG A 132 -0.40 23.47 0.37
C ARG A 132 -0.16 22.10 -0.28
N HIS A 133 -0.40 21.02 0.46
CA HIS A 133 -0.18 19.65 -0.01
C HIS A 133 -1.25 19.24 -1.03
N GLN A 134 -2.50 19.67 -0.86
CA GLN A 134 -3.58 19.38 -1.81
C GLN A 134 -3.25 19.88 -3.22
N ASN A 135 -2.67 21.08 -3.32
CA ASN A 135 -2.24 21.66 -4.60
C ASN A 135 -1.13 20.85 -5.28
N ARG A 136 -0.27 20.18 -4.52
CA ARG A 136 0.81 19.33 -5.03
C ARG A 136 0.26 17.97 -5.45
N VAL A 137 -0.61 17.37 -4.62
CA VAL A 137 -1.29 16.11 -4.91
C VAL A 137 -2.08 16.20 -6.23
N ALA A 138 -2.80 17.30 -6.46
CA ALA A 138 -3.55 17.52 -7.69
C ALA A 138 -2.69 17.62 -8.97
N LYS A 139 -1.37 17.79 -8.83
CA LYS A 139 -0.41 17.87 -9.94
C LYS A 139 0.38 16.59 -10.18
N ILE A 140 0.20 15.57 -9.33
CA ILE A 140 0.90 14.27 -9.47
C ILE A 140 0.44 13.51 -10.72
N PRO A 141 -0.87 13.34 -10.97
CA PRO A 141 -1.32 12.57 -12.13
C PRO A 141 -0.89 13.25 -13.43
N THR A 142 -0.47 12.45 -14.41
CA THR A 142 -0.24 12.95 -15.76
C THR A 142 -1.59 13.15 -16.43
N LYS A 143 -1.75 14.20 -17.24
CA LYS A 143 -2.96 14.33 -18.07
C LYS A 143 -3.00 13.12 -19.01
N ASN A 144 -4.15 12.42 -19.05
CA ASN A 144 -4.37 11.40 -20.07
C ASN A 144 -4.12 12.03 -21.44
N CYS A 145 -3.19 11.47 -22.21
CA CYS A 145 -3.06 11.77 -23.63
C CYS A 145 -4.28 11.23 -24.39
#